data_AF-A0A9X9X452-F1
#
_entry.id   AF-A0A9X9X452-F1
#
_cell.length_a   1.000
_cell.length_b   1.000
_cell.length_c   1.000
_cell.angle_alpha   90.00
_cell.angle_beta   90.00
_cell.angle_gamma   90.00
#
_symmetry.space_group_name_H-M   'P 1'
#
loop_
_entity.id
_entity.type
_entity.pdbx_description
1 polymer ?
#
loop_
_entity_poly.entity_id
_entity_poly.type
_entity_poly.pdbx_seq_one_letter_code
_entity_poly.pdbx_strand_id
1 'polypeptide(L)' 'MRPADWNLLSDDLQLTLSREALRRAAETLASHAEILAREMEAGALLDRGGPDALRLFAAVVRATNRDAFGEVGHA' A
#
# COMPACT_ATOMS: atom_id res chain seq x y z
N MET A 1 20.78 -11.42 -11.13
CA MET A 1 19.73 -12.45 -11.22
C MET A 1 18.69 -11.93 -12.21
N ARG A 2 18.61 -12.49 -13.43
CA ARG A 2 17.53 -12.13 -14.35
C ARG A 2 16.23 -12.65 -13.74
N PRO A 3 15.15 -11.86 -13.63
CA PRO A 3 13.87 -12.41 -13.21
C PRO A 3 13.53 -13.57 -14.15
N ALA A 4 13.12 -14.70 -13.60
CA ALA A 4 12.51 -15.76 -14.40
C ALA A 4 11.38 -15.11 -15.20
N ASP A 5 11.25 -15.45 -16.49
CA ASP A 5 10.19 -14.92 -17.33
C ASP A 5 8.86 -15.14 -16.59
N TRP A 6 8.12 -14.07 -16.32
CA TRP A 6 6.93 -14.08 -15.48
C TRP A 6 5.93 -15.17 -15.89
N ASN A 7 5.80 -15.36 -17.20
CA ASN A 7 4.90 -16.35 -17.82
C ASN A 7 5.36 -17.81 -17.67
N LEU A 8 6.59 -18.06 -17.17
CA LEU A 8 7.11 -19.39 -16.86
C LEU A 8 6.80 -19.83 -15.42
N LEU A 9 6.34 -18.90 -14.58
CA LEU A 9 5.90 -19.21 -13.22
C LEU A 9 4.51 -19.85 -13.25
N SER A 10 4.20 -20.73 -12.31
CA SER A 10 2.84 -21.25 -12.14
C SER A 10 1.87 -20.12 -11.77
N ASP A 11 0.60 -20.27 -12.13
CA ASP A 11 -0.45 -19.29 -11.81
C ASP A 11 -0.54 -18.99 -10.31
N ASP A 12 -0.38 -20.01 -9.47
CA ASP A 12 -0.36 -19.85 -8.00
C ASP A 12 0.81 -18.98 -7.53
N LEU A 13 1.99 -19.16 -8.14
CA LEU A 13 3.18 -18.38 -7.80
C LEU A 13 3.08 -16.94 -8.32
N GLN A 14 2.58 -16.76 -9.53
CA GLN A 14 2.27 -15.42 -10.08
C GLN A 14 1.28 -14.70 -9.18
N LEU A 15 0.17 -15.35 -8.81
CA LEU A 15 -0.84 -14.78 -7.92
C LEU A 15 -0.26 -14.41 -6.56
N THR A 16 0.55 -15.28 -5.97
CA THR A 16 1.22 -15.02 -4.68
C THR A 16 2.13 -13.80 -4.76
N LEU A 17 2.95 -13.71 -5.81
CA LEU A 17 3.85 -12.57 -6.02
C LEU A 17 3.08 -11.26 -6.29
N SER A 18 2.01 -11.32 -7.08
CA SER A 18 1.15 -10.16 -7.33
C SER A 18 0.47 -9.66 -6.06
N ARG A 19 -0.04 -10.56 -5.22
CA ARG A 19 -0.64 -10.22 -3.92
C ARG A 19 0.37 -9.55 -3.00
N GLU A 20 1.58 -10.10 -2.91
CA GLU A 20 2.64 -9.50 -2.10
C GLU A 20 3.09 -8.13 -2.63
N ALA A 21 3.22 -7.98 -3.94
CA ALA A 21 3.54 -6.69 -4.56
C ALA A 21 2.45 -5.65 -4.28
N LEU A 22 1.19 -6.03 -4.39
CA LEU A 22 0.05 -5.16 -4.11
C LEU A 22 -0.01 -4.78 -2.62
N ARG A 23 0.26 -5.73 -1.73
CA ARG A 23 0.34 -5.50 -0.28
C ARG A 23 1.39 -4.44 0.06
N ARG A 24 2.57 -4.52 -0.54
CA ARG A 24 3.66 -3.54 -0.35
C ARG A 24 3.33 -2.17 -0.94
N ALA A 25 2.70 -2.15 -2.12
CA ALA A 25 2.28 -0.91 -2.76
C ALA A 25 1.23 -0.18 -1.91
N ALA A 26 0.23 -0.90 -1.39
CA ALA A 26 -0.78 -0.36 -0.50
C ALA A 26 -0.18 0.26 0.76
N GLU A 27 0.77 -0.42 1.43
CA GLU A 27 1.42 0.13 2.62
C GLU A 27 2.21 1.40 2.30
N THR A 28 2.92 1.41 1.17
CA THR A 28 3.68 2.58 0.72
C THR A 28 2.76 3.78 0.47
N LEU A 29 1.63 3.57 -0.20
CA LEU A 29 0.66 4.63 -0.47
C LEU A 29 0.03 5.18 0.82
N ALA A 30 -0.31 4.32 1.78
CA ALA A 30 -0.83 4.75 3.07
C ALA A 30 0.20 5.60 3.85
N SER A 31 1.47 5.16 3.88
CA SER A 31 2.54 5.92 4.51
C SER A 31 2.76 7.28 3.84
N HIS A 32 2.71 7.35 2.50
CA HIS A 32 2.86 8.61 1.78
C HIS A 32 1.70 9.57 2.05
N ALA A 33 0.47 9.07 2.14
CA ALA A 33 -0.67 9.90 2.49
C ALA A 33 -0.51 10.54 3.88
N GLU A 34 0.02 9.81 4.87
CA GLU A 34 0.32 10.37 6.19
C GLU A 34 1.45 11.41 6.20
N ILE A 35 2.45 11.25 5.34
CA ILE A 35 3.50 12.26 5.17
C ILE A 35 2.89 13.53 4.60
N LEU A 36 2.10 13.41 3.52
CA LEU A 36 1.43 14.56 2.90
C LEU A 36 0.49 15.28 3.87
N ALA A 37 -0.24 14.55 4.71
CA ALA A 37 -1.10 15.13 5.74
C ALA A 37 -0.30 16.00 6.72
N ARG A 38 0.86 15.51 7.17
CA ARG A 38 1.76 16.27 8.07
C ARG A 38 2.33 17.51 7.41
N GLU A 39 2.75 17.41 6.15
CA GLU A 39 3.25 18.56 5.39
C GLU A 39 2.16 19.62 5.16
N MET A 40 0.90 19.22 4.95
CA MET A 40 -0.24 20.14 4.88
C MET A 40 -0.49 20.84 6.22
N GLU A 41 -0.47 20.12 7.34
CA GLU A 41 -0.62 20.72 8.68
C GLU A 41 0.50 21.68 9.04
N ALA A 42 1.72 21.40 8.58
CA ALA A 42 2.86 22.30 8.72
C ALA A 42 2.76 23.55 7.82
N GLY A 43 1.76 23.64 6.94
CA GLY A 43 1.57 24.74 6.00
C GLY A 43 2.53 24.71 4.80
N ALA A 44 3.24 23.60 4.59
CA ALA A 44 4.17 23.43 3.46
C ALA A 44 3.44 23.08 2.14
N LEU A 45 2.21 22.55 2.24
CA LEU A 45 1.38 22.17 1.09
C LEU A 45 0.01 22.88 1.12
N LEU A 46 -0.50 23.22 -0.06
CA LEU A 46 -1.84 23.79 -0.24
C LEU A 46 -2.91 22.76 0.13
N ASP A 47 -3.85 23.15 0.97
CA ASP A 47 -5.02 22.32 1.31
C ASP A 47 -5.93 22.13 0.07
N ARG A 48 -6.06 20.87 -0.39
CA ARG A 48 -6.98 20.46 -1.46
C ARG A 48 -7.85 19.27 -1.04
N GLY A 49 -8.36 19.31 0.19
CA GLY A 49 -9.22 18.24 0.74
C GLY A 49 -8.90 17.87 2.18
N GLY A 50 -7.92 18.53 2.78
CA GLY A 50 -7.56 18.45 4.18
C GLY A 50 -6.63 17.29 4.53
N PRO A 51 -5.82 17.44 5.58
CA PRO A 51 -4.99 16.35 6.13
C PRO A 51 -5.85 15.16 6.58
N ASP A 52 -7.09 15.39 7.01
CA ASP A 52 -8.00 14.34 7.47
C ASP A 52 -8.45 13.41 6.34
N ALA A 53 -8.62 13.91 5.12
CA ALA A 53 -8.94 13.05 3.98
C ALA A 53 -7.78 12.11 3.63
N LEU A 54 -6.53 12.58 3.75
CA LEU A 54 -5.34 11.76 3.54
C LEU A 54 -5.19 10.68 4.63
N ARG A 55 -5.49 11.02 5.88
CA ARG A 55 -5.53 10.05 6.98
C ARG A 55 -6.63 9.01 6.79
N LEU A 56 -7.82 9.43 6.38
CA LEU A 56 -8.91 8.52 6.06
C LEU A 56 -8.52 7.57 4.92
N PHE A 57 -7.91 8.08 3.86
CA PHE A 57 -7.38 7.26 2.77
C PHE A 57 -6.37 6.23 3.27
N ALA A 58 -5.37 6.65 4.05
CA ALA A 58 -4.37 5.74 4.62
C ALA A 58 -5.02 4.65 5.49
N ALA A 59 -6.00 5.02 6.31
CA ALA A 59 -6.74 4.07 7.16
C ALA A 59 -7.53 3.05 6.32
N VAL A 60 -8.25 3.50 5.29
CA VAL A 60 -9.03 2.62 4.40
C VAL A 60 -8.11 1.67 3.63
N VAL A 61 -6.99 2.17 3.10
CA VAL A 61 -6.01 1.34 2.39
C VAL A 61 -5.45 0.25 3.31
N ARG A 62 -5.06 0.59 4.55
CA ARG A 62 -4.55 -0.41 5.50
C ARG A 62 -5.61 -1.42 5.94
N ALA A 63 -6.85 -0.97 6.20
CA ALA A 63 -7.95 -1.86 6.55
C ALA A 63 -8.23 -2.86 5.42
N THR A 64 -8.37 -2.36 4.18
CA THR A 64 -8.61 -3.19 3.00
C THR A 64 -7.46 -4.17 2.76
N ASN A 65 -6.21 -3.72 2.93
CA ASN A 65 -5.03 -4.55 2.75
C ASN A 65 -4.94 -5.67 3.82
N ARG A 66 -5.27 -5.35 5.08
CA ARG A 66 -5.35 -6.34 6.17
C ARG A 66 -6.43 -7.38 5.91
N ASP A 67 -7.61 -6.96 5.46
CA ASP A 67 -8.73 -7.85 5.20
C ASP A 67 -8.50 -8.72 3.96
N ALA A 68 -7.88 -8.17 2.91
CA ALA A 68 -7.65 -8.87 1.65
C ALA A 68 -6.46 -9.84 1.68
N PHE A 69 -5.43 -9.57 2.49
CA PHE A 69 -4.17 -10.34 2.48
C PHE A 69 -3.76 -10.92 3.83
N GLY A 70 -4.45 -10.59 4.92
CA GLY A 70 -4.16 -11.06 6.27
C GLY A 70 -2.81 -10.57 6.82
N GLU A 71 -2.57 -10.78 8.12
CA GLU A 71 -1.19 -10.81 8.61
C GLU A 71 -0.56 -12.09 8.07
N VAL A 72 0.54 -11.96 7.33
CA VAL A 72 1.38 -13.09 6.96
C VAL A 72 2.00 -13.62 8.25
N GLY A 73 1.29 -14.50 8.94
CA GLY A 73 1.76 -15.20 10.13
C GLY A 73 2.94 -16.07 9.75
N HIS A 74 4.13 -15.71 10.22
CA HIS A 74 5.26 -16.63 10.28
C HIS A 74 4.95 -17.70 11.33
N ALA A 75 4.45 -18.86 10.87
CA ALA A 75 4.34 -20.09 11.66
C ALA A 75 5.54 -21.00 11.35
#